data_AF-A0A834MLP7-F1
#
_entry.id   AF-A0A834MLP7-F1
#
_cell.length_a   1.000
_cell.length_b   1.000
_cell.length_c   1.000
_cell.angle_alpha   90.00
_cell.angle_beta   90.00
_cell.angle_gamma   90.00
#
_symmetry.space_group_name_H-M   'P 1'
#
loop_
_entity.id
_entity.type
_entity.pdbx_description
1 polymer ?
#
loop_
_entity_poly.entity_id
_entity_poly.type
_entity_poly.pdbx_seq_one_letter_code
_entity_poly.pdbx_strand_id
1 'polypeptide(L)' 'MDKKEFRVMIKYCFLKGKNTAVTKTWLDAEFPDTAPGKSTIKDWYVNFRCGEMSEPKTVNAVDAQKRLLPMTTFRKYTQ' A
#
# COMPACT_ATOMS: atom_id res chain seq x y z
N MET A 1 3.37 11.17 -8.68
CA MET A 1 2.78 10.23 -7.70
C MET A 1 3.90 9.37 -7.16
N ASP A 2 4.06 9.33 -5.85
CA ASP A 2 5.19 8.68 -5.20
C ASP A 2 4.98 7.17 -5.03
N LYS A 3 6.07 6.41 -4.94
CA LYS A 3 6.03 4.96 -4.66
C LYS A 3 5.27 4.64 -3.39
N LYS A 4 5.30 5.55 -2.40
CA LYS A 4 4.56 5.41 -1.13
C LYS A 4 3.05 5.53 -1.33
N GLU A 5 2.60 6.43 -2.18
CA GLU A 5 1.17 6.61 -2.51
C GLU A 5 0.61 5.40 -3.25
N PHE A 6 1.35 4.89 -4.24
CA PHE A 6 0.99 3.65 -4.93
C PHE A 6 0.88 2.47 -3.97
N ARG A 7 1.79 2.37 -2.99
CA ARG A 7 1.72 1.31 -1.98
C ARG A 7 0.43 1.39 -1.16
N VAL A 8 -0.02 2.59 -0.77
CA VAL A 8 -1.28 2.78 -0.03
C VAL A 8 -2.48 2.35 -0.88
N MET A 9 -2.51 2.70 -2.16
CA MET A 9 -3.59 2.32 -3.06
C MET A 9 -3.63 0.81 -3.34
N ILE A 10 -2.48 0.19 -3.61
CA ILE A 10 -2.36 -1.26 -3.82
C ILE A 10 -2.79 -2.00 -2.55
N LYS A 11 -2.42 -1.49 -1.37
CA LYS A 11 -2.86 -2.03 -0.07
C LYS A 11 -4.37 -1.92 0.12
N TYR A 12 -4.97 -0.79 -0.25
CA TYR A 12 -6.43 -0.63 -0.20
C TYR A 12 -7.14 -1.64 -1.11
N CYS A 13 -6.66 -1.83 -2.34
CA CYS A 13 -7.20 -2.84 -3.25
C CYS A 13 -7.04 -4.27 -2.70
N PHE A 14 -5.90 -4.58 -2.08
CA PHE A 14 -5.67 -5.86 -1.40
C PHE A 14 -6.66 -6.10 -0.26
N LEU A 15 -6.88 -5.10 0.61
CA LEU A 15 -7.85 -5.19 1.71
C LEU A 15 -9.30 -5.32 1.23
N LYS A 16 -9.62 -4.78 0.06
CA LYS A 16 -10.92 -4.95 -0.61
C LYS A 16 -11.06 -6.31 -1.31
N GLY A 17 -10.06 -7.19 -1.23
CA GLY A 17 -10.07 -8.51 -1.89
C GLY A 17 -9.95 -8.43 -3.41
N LYS A 18 -9.52 -7.28 -3.97
CA LYS A 18 -9.31 -7.15 -5.41
C LYS A 18 -8.06 -7.93 -5.82
N ASN A 19 -8.15 -8.66 -6.93
CA ASN A 19 -6.99 -9.35 -7.51
C ASN A 19 -6.01 -8.34 -8.15
N THR A 20 -4.74 -8.72 -8.24
CA THR A 20 -3.65 -7.95 -8.88
C THR A 20 -4.00 -7.44 -10.28
N ALA A 21 -4.72 -8.23 -11.09
CA ALA A 21 -5.16 -7.81 -12.42
C ALA A 21 -6.15 -6.64 -12.36
N VAL A 22 -7.15 -6.70 -11.48
CA VAL A 22 -8.14 -5.63 -11.28
C VAL A 22 -7.46 -4.37 -10.76
N THR A 23 -6.53 -4.52 -9.81
CA THR A 23 -5.73 -3.42 -9.28
C THR A 23 -4.87 -2.78 -10.36
N LYS A 24 -4.26 -3.57 -11.24
CA LYS A 24 -3.49 -3.08 -12.38
C LYS A 24 -4.36 -2.32 -13.36
N THR A 25 -5.49 -2.88 -13.79
CA THR A 25 -6.40 -2.19 -14.72
C THR A 25 -6.91 -0.87 -14.13
N TRP A 26 -7.22 -0.84 -12.84
CA TRP A 26 -7.62 0.39 -12.16
C TRP A 26 -6.49 1.42 -12.11
N LEU A 27 -5.26 1.00 -11.80
CA LEU A 27 -4.09 1.90 -11.80
C LEU A 27 -3.73 2.39 -13.20
N ASP A 28 -3.80 1.54 -14.22
CA ASP A 28 -3.53 1.91 -15.61
C ASP A 28 -4.62 2.89 -16.15
N ALA A 29 -5.85 2.80 -15.65
CA ALA A 29 -6.93 3.72 -16.00
C ALA A 29 -6.81 5.10 -15.31
N GLU A 30 -6.49 5.11 -14.01
CA GLU A 30 -6.35 6.34 -13.23
C GLU A 30 -5.00 7.04 -13.46
N PHE A 31 -3.94 6.27 -13.75
CA PHE A 31 -2.54 6.73 -13.84
C PHE A 31 -1.80 6.17 -15.05
N PRO A 32 -2.23 6.42 -16.29
CA PRO A 32 -1.68 5.77 -17.50
C PRO A 32 -0.17 5.97 -17.69
N ASP A 33 0.38 7.11 -17.26
CA ASP A 33 1.80 7.44 -17.44
C ASP A 33 2.69 7.03 -16.24
N THR A 34 2.10 6.99 -15.04
CA THR A 34 2.85 6.79 -13.79
C THR A 34 2.53 5.46 -13.09
N ALA A 35 1.65 4.64 -13.68
CA ALA A 35 1.23 3.37 -13.11
C ALA A 35 2.40 2.41 -12.89
N PRO A 36 2.47 1.74 -11.72
CA PRO A 36 3.47 0.73 -11.47
C PRO A 36 3.25 -0.50 -12.37
N GLY A 37 4.36 -1.11 -12.78
CA GLY A 37 4.34 -2.33 -13.57
C GLY A 37 3.66 -3.50 -12.86
N LYS A 38 3.22 -4.49 -13.66
CA LYS A 38 2.54 -5.69 -13.16
C LYS A 38 3.37 -6.45 -12.11
N SER A 39 4.69 -6.53 -12.31
CA SER A 39 5.62 -7.18 -11.39
C SER A 39 5.64 -6.48 -10.03
N THR A 40 5.74 -5.16 -10.02
CA THR A 40 5.73 -4.35 -8.79
C THR A 40 4.45 -4.56 -7.98
N ILE A 41 3.28 -4.57 -8.64
CA ILE A 41 1.99 -4.83 -7.97
C ILE A 41 1.97 -6.23 -7.35
N LYS A 42 2.51 -7.24 -8.06
CA LYS A 42 2.59 -8.62 -7.58
C LYS A 42 3.51 -8.74 -6.36
N ASP A 43 4.68 -8.10 -6.37
CA ASP A 43 5.62 -8.09 -5.24
C ASP A 43 4.98 -7.47 -4.01
N TRP A 44 4.28 -6.34 -4.15
CA TRP A 44 3.54 -5.73 -3.05
C TRP A 44 2.45 -6.65 -2.49
N TYR A 45 1.71 -7.36 -3.34
CA TYR A 45 0.70 -8.34 -2.90
C TYR A 45 1.31 -9.54 -2.16
N VAL A 46 2.52 -9.96 -2.53
CA VAL A 46 3.26 -11.00 -1.78
C VAL A 46 3.69 -10.45 -0.42
N ASN A 47 4.23 -9.24 -0.37
CA ASN A 47 4.63 -8.58 0.87
C ASN A 47 3.44 -8.40 1.83
N PHE A 48 2.27 -8.01 1.31
CA PHE A 48 1.05 -7.89 2.11
C PHE A 48 0.55 -9.24 2.64
N ARG A 49 0.67 -10.32 1.87
CA ARG A 49 0.35 -11.68 2.34
C ARG A 49 1.33 -12.20 3.39
N CYS A 50 2.59 -11.80 3.31
CA CYS A 50 3.64 -12.17 4.28
C CYS A 50 3.53 -11.37 5.60
N GLY A 51 2.57 -10.44 5.73
CA GLY A 51 2.45 -9.57 6.91
C GLY A 51 3.49 -8.44 6.94
N GLU A 52 4.29 -8.27 5.88
CA GLU A 52 5.32 -7.24 5.80
C GLU A 52 4.69 -5.90 5.37
N MET A 53 4.03 -5.28 6.33
CA MET A 53 3.35 -4.00 6.15
C MET A 53 4.29 -2.79 6.27
N SER A 54 5.58 -3.00 6.54
CA SER A 54 6.56 -1.93 6.82
C SER A 54 7.50 -1.70 5.65
N GLU A 55 7.91 -0.44 5.45
CA GLU A 55 8.98 -0.03 4.53
C GLU A 55 10.27 -0.85 4.77
N PRO A 56 11.15 -1.00 3.76
CA PRO A 56 12.42 -1.70 3.92
C PRO A 56 13.14 -1.13 5.14
N LYS A 57 13.46 -2.02 6.09
CA LYS A 57 14.00 -1.69 7.40
C LYS A 57 15.33 -0.93 7.24
N THR A 58 15.29 0.39 7.40
CA THR A 58 16.32 1.05 8.21
C THR A 58 15.89 0.89 9.65
N VAL A 59 16.59 0.01 10.37
CA VAL A 59 16.41 -0.24 11.79
C VAL A 59 16.53 1.07 12.57
N ASN A 60 15.46 1.47 13.25
CA ASN A 60 15.54 2.38 14.38
C ASN A 60 14.47 1.95 15.40
N ALA A 61 14.95 1.50 16.56
CA ALA A 61 14.20 0.79 17.60
C ALA A 61 13.13 1.62 18.34
N VAL A 62 12.84 2.85 17.90
CA VAL A 62 11.86 3.75 18.51
C VAL A 62 10.45 3.63 17.93
N ASP A 63 10.27 2.99 16.77
CA ASP A 63 8.97 2.96 16.08
C ASP A 63 8.03 1.82 16.54
N ALA A 64 8.55 0.88 17.36
CA ALA A 64 7.79 -0.26 17.85
C ALA A 64 6.66 0.13 18.84
N GLN A 65 6.70 1.33 19.44
CA GLN A 65 5.76 1.72 20.49
C GLN A 65 4.53 2.50 19.98
N LYS A 66 4.48 2.93 18.70
CA LYS A 66 3.27 3.56 18.12
C LYS A 66 2.28 2.56 17.50
N ARG A 67 2.60 1.27 17.50
CA ARG A 67 1.87 0.20 16.80
C ARG A 67 0.57 -0.28 17.48
N LEU A 68 -0.03 0.53 18.34
CA LEU A 68 -1.30 0.26 19.02
C LEU A 68 -2.36 1.36 18.83
N LEU A 69 -2.25 2.19 17.79
CA LEU A 69 -3.34 3.11 17.46
C LEU A 69 -4.35 2.43 16.51
N PRO A 70 -5.64 2.34 16.89
CA PRO A 70 -6.69 1.77 16.04
C PRO A 70 -6.89 2.62 14.77
N MET A 71 -7.35 1.96 13.69
CA MET A 71 -7.63 2.53 12.35
C MET A 71 -8.60 3.73 12.33
N THR A 72 -9.15 4.15 13.47
CA THR A 72 -10.10 5.25 13.61
C THR A 72 -9.50 6.64 13.43
N THR A 73 -8.17 6.79 13.42
CA THR A 73 -7.52 8.12 13.31
C THR A 73 -7.47 8.66 11.88
N PHE A 74 -7.74 7.85 10.85
CA PHE A 74 -7.70 8.32 9.46
C PHE A 74 -8.82 9.33 9.11
N ARG A 75 -9.82 9.47 9.99
CA ARG A 75 -10.99 10.37 9.78
C ARG A 75 -10.74 11.84 10.13
N LYS A 76 -9.53 12.24 10.53
CA LYS A 76 -9.25 13.63 10.99
C LYS A 76 -8.37 14.48 10.05
N TYR A 77 -8.01 13.98 8.86
CA TYR A 77 -7.17 14.73 7.90
C TYR A 77 -7.94 15.23 6.67
N THR A 78 -9.25 15.45 6.80
CA THR A 78 -10.10 16.03 5.74
C THR A 78 -10.91 17.23 6.25
N GLN A 79 -10.30 18.09 7.07
CA GLN A 79 -10.84 19.42 7.36
C GLN A 79 -9.70 20.43 7.44
#